data_AF-K1S9H1-F1
#
_entry.id   AF-K1S9H1-F1
#
_cell.length_a   1.000
_cell.length_b   1.000
_cell.length_c   1.000
_cell.angle_alpha   90.00
_cell.angle_beta   90.00
_cell.angle_gamma   90.00
#
_symmetry.space_group_name_H-M   'P 1'
#
loop_
_entity.id
_entity.type
_entity.pdbx_description
1 polymer ?
#
loop_
_entity_poly.entity_id
_entity_poly.type
_entity_poly.pdbx_seq_one_letter_code
_entity_poly.pdbx_strand_id
1 'polypeptide(L)'
;MLAEQAYRQASEAAFNYLQEQKIDYVGDVIPSEEQGDFDFENGTEFEFIFEIGEAPEVKLELSAKDKMTYYTIKVDKKMHDDYRSNFLRRFGRLVDTDKVTADEALEVTLDNGDMKIEGAYVGLISMNEEERKPFIGKKVGFKTQVNVNELYKTPAQRAAVLQVKENELEGIKPEFSLEITKIRKFAEPELNEE
;
A
#
# COMPACT_ATOMS: atom_id res chain seq x y z
N MET A 1 -28.81 37.93 22.64
CA MET A 1 -28.93 39.38 22.95
C MET A 1 -29.49 40.10 21.72
N LEU A 2 -30.18 41.23 21.86
CA LEU A 2 -30.77 41.99 20.74
C LEU A 2 -29.79 42.23 19.58
N ALA A 3 -28.53 42.54 19.91
CA ALA A 3 -27.45 42.71 18.95
C ALA A 3 -27.22 41.47 18.06
N GLU A 4 -27.22 40.26 18.63
CA GLU A 4 -27.00 39.03 17.87
C GLU A 4 -28.12 38.74 16.88
N GLN A 5 -29.38 39.03 17.26
CA GLN A 5 -30.52 38.87 16.36
C GLN A 5 -30.50 39.92 15.24
N ALA A 6 -30.15 41.17 15.56
CA ALA A 6 -30.02 42.23 14.56
C ALA A 6 -28.92 41.92 13.54
N TYR A 7 -27.74 41.48 14.00
CA TYR A 7 -26.64 41.05 13.12
C TYR A 7 -27.02 39.87 12.24
N ARG A 8 -27.73 38.87 12.77
CA ARG A 8 -28.18 37.72 11.99
C ARG A 8 -29.13 38.16 10.86
N GLN A 9 -30.08 39.03 11.18
CA GLN A 9 -31.03 39.56 10.20
C GLN A 9 -30.34 40.41 9.13
N ALA A 10 -29.37 41.24 9.52
CA ALA A 10 -28.59 42.06 8.58
C ALA A 10 -27.72 41.20 7.65
N SER A 11 -27.07 40.16 8.20
CA SER A 11 -26.26 39.21 7.42
C SER A 11 -27.11 38.42 6.43
N GLU A 12 -28.30 37.96 6.84
CA GLU A 12 -29.24 37.28 5.94
C GLU A 12 -29.75 38.21 4.84
N ALA A 13 -30.05 39.47 5.16
CA ALA A 13 -30.43 40.48 4.17
C ALA A 13 -29.30 40.76 3.17
N ALA A 14 -28.05 40.86 3.63
CA ALA A 14 -26.88 41.03 2.75
C ALA A 14 -26.71 39.83 1.82
N PHE A 15 -26.81 38.61 2.33
CA PHE A 15 -26.75 37.39 1.52
C PHE A 15 -27.87 37.33 0.46
N ASN A 16 -29.11 37.62 0.85
CA ASN A 16 -30.24 37.63 -0.06
C ASN A 16 -30.06 38.68 -1.16
N TYR A 17 -29.54 39.86 -0.83
CA TYR A 17 -29.27 40.91 -1.82
C TYR A 17 -28.23 40.46 -2.85
N LEU A 18 -27.13 39.84 -2.42
CA LEU A 18 -26.10 39.32 -3.33
C LEU A 18 -26.68 38.26 -4.28
N GLN A 19 -27.57 37.41 -3.77
CA GLN A 19 -28.25 36.38 -4.57
C GLN A 19 -29.25 36.98 -5.56
N GLU A 20 -30.09 37.93 -5.14
CA GLU A 20 -31.07 38.60 -6.01
C GLU A 20 -30.41 39.40 -7.13
N GLN A 21 -29.33 40.10 -6.82
CA GLN A 21 -28.54 40.88 -7.79
C GLN A 21 -27.57 40.03 -8.60
N LYS A 22 -27.43 38.73 -8.29
CA LYS A 22 -26.50 37.80 -8.93
C LYS A 22 -25.06 38.31 -8.94
N ILE A 23 -24.64 38.87 -7.81
CA ILE A 23 -23.26 39.30 -7.62
C ILE A 23 -22.46 38.06 -7.26
N ASP A 24 -21.54 37.68 -8.14
CA ASP A 24 -20.62 36.59 -7.84
C ASP A 24 -19.57 37.08 -6.84
N TYR A 25 -19.44 36.38 -5.72
CA TYR A 25 -18.47 36.68 -4.68
C TYR A 25 -17.74 35.40 -4.23
N VAL A 26 -16.55 35.58 -3.64
CA VAL A 26 -15.69 34.52 -3.16
C VAL A 26 -15.49 34.68 -1.65
N GLY A 27 -15.65 33.56 -0.93
CA GLY A 27 -15.49 33.54 0.52
C GLY A 27 -16.74 33.99 1.26
N ASP A 28 -16.53 34.48 2.49
CA ASP A 28 -17.61 34.87 3.39
C ASP A 28 -17.91 36.38 3.29
N VAL A 29 -19.17 36.74 3.55
CA VAL A 29 -19.60 38.14 3.75
C VAL A 29 -19.26 38.53 5.19
N ILE A 30 -18.35 39.50 5.37
CA ILE A 30 -17.86 39.89 6.70
C ILE A 30 -18.27 41.33 7.04
N PRO A 31 -18.46 41.67 8.32
CA PRO A 31 -18.62 43.06 8.73
C PRO A 31 -17.39 43.88 8.35
N SER A 32 -17.61 45.09 7.83
CA SER A 32 -16.51 46.00 7.48
C SER A 32 -15.78 46.51 8.71
N GLU A 33 -14.47 46.77 8.58
CA GLU A 33 -13.71 47.50 9.60
C GLU A 33 -14.16 48.96 9.73
N GLU A 34 -14.87 49.50 8.73
CA GLU A 34 -15.48 50.84 8.75
C GLU A 34 -16.81 50.87 9.54
N GLN A 35 -17.25 49.73 10.09
CA GLN A 35 -18.45 49.65 10.91
C GLN A 35 -18.32 50.52 12.17
N GLY A 36 -19.18 51.53 12.29
CA GLY A 36 -19.27 52.38 13.47
C GLY A 36 -19.89 51.67 14.68
N ASP A 37 -19.75 52.29 15.86
CA ASP A 37 -20.33 51.79 17.11
C ASP A 37 -21.86 51.85 17.10
N PHE A 38 -22.50 50.82 17.64
CA PHE A 38 -23.95 50.74 17.78
C PHE A 38 -24.41 51.17 19.18
N ASP A 39 -25.32 52.17 19.26
CA ASP A 39 -26.05 52.48 20.49
C ASP A 39 -27.34 51.63 20.56
N PHE A 40 -27.21 50.40 21.05
CA PHE A 40 -28.34 49.49 21.23
C PHE A 40 -29.25 49.87 22.43
N GLU A 41 -28.89 50.86 23.25
CA GLU A 41 -29.69 51.28 24.41
C GLU A 41 -30.74 52.33 24.00
N ASN A 42 -30.37 53.27 23.12
CA ASN A 42 -31.24 54.38 22.72
C ASN A 42 -31.60 54.39 21.22
N GLY A 43 -30.87 53.62 20.40
CA GLY A 43 -31.06 53.57 18.96
C GLY A 43 -32.32 52.80 18.55
N THR A 44 -32.98 53.29 17.50
CA THR A 44 -34.12 52.60 16.86
C THR A 44 -33.83 52.16 15.42
N GLU A 45 -32.75 52.67 14.84
CA GLU A 45 -32.28 52.35 13.49
C GLU A 45 -30.78 52.03 13.55
N PHE A 46 -30.35 51.01 12.79
CA PHE A 46 -28.98 50.52 12.79
C PHE A 46 -28.52 50.28 11.35
N GLU A 47 -27.32 50.75 11.02
CA GLU A 47 -26.69 50.57 9.72
C GLU A 47 -25.58 49.53 9.81
N PHE A 48 -25.69 48.47 9.02
CA PHE A 48 -24.72 47.39 8.96
C PHE A 48 -23.95 47.46 7.64
N ILE A 49 -22.63 47.54 7.72
CA ILE A 49 -21.73 47.62 6.57
C ILE A 49 -21.02 46.28 6.43
N PHE A 50 -21.11 45.69 5.24
CA PHE A 50 -20.50 44.40 4.92
C PHE A 50 -19.52 44.56 3.76
N GLU A 51 -18.43 43.81 3.85
CA GLU A 51 -17.45 43.64 2.79
C GLU A 51 -17.58 42.26 2.15
N ILE A 52 -17.36 42.22 0.84
CA ILE A 52 -17.34 41.00 0.04
C ILE A 52 -16.10 40.98 -0.86
N GLY A 53 -15.56 39.78 -1.07
CA GLY A 53 -14.60 39.57 -2.15
C GLY A 53 -15.34 39.34 -3.46
N GLU A 54 -15.36 40.32 -4.36
CA GLU A 54 -15.97 40.13 -5.69
C GLU A 54 -15.23 39.02 -6.45
N ALA A 55 -15.98 38.09 -7.05
CA ALA A 55 -15.39 36.99 -7.79
C ALA A 55 -14.72 37.51 -9.07
N PRO A 56 -13.46 37.16 -9.34
CA PRO A 56 -12.83 37.59 -10.57
C PRO A 56 -13.48 36.93 -11.78
N GLU A 57 -13.72 37.70 -12.84
CA GLU A 57 -14.18 37.15 -14.12
C GLU A 57 -13.02 36.38 -14.78
N VAL A 58 -13.11 35.05 -14.85
CA VAL A 58 -12.12 34.21 -15.52
C VAL A 58 -12.61 33.82 -16.91
N LYS A 59 -11.98 34.40 -17.95
CA LYS A 59 -12.21 34.04 -19.35
C LYS A 59 -11.16 33.01 -19.80
N LEU A 60 -11.56 31.75 -19.91
CA LEU A 60 -10.73 30.67 -20.46
C LEU A 60 -10.97 30.56 -21.97
N GLU A 61 -10.11 31.19 -22.76
CA GLU A 61 -10.12 31.06 -24.21
C GLU A 61 -9.27 29.87 -24.64
N LEU A 62 -9.92 28.77 -25.02
CA LEU A 62 -9.24 27.64 -25.66
C LEU A 62 -8.99 27.94 -27.13
N SER A 63 -7.76 27.72 -27.57
CA SER A 63 -7.32 27.97 -28.95
C SER A 63 -6.64 26.73 -29.53
N ALA A 64 -6.42 26.73 -30.85
CA ALA A 64 -5.63 25.68 -31.52
C ALA A 64 -4.15 25.64 -31.08
N LYS A 65 -3.67 26.61 -30.29
CA LYS A 65 -2.33 26.61 -29.70
C LYS A 65 -2.26 25.75 -28.44
N ASP A 66 -3.40 25.51 -27.78
CA ASP A 66 -3.49 24.73 -26.55
C ASP A 66 -3.41 23.24 -26.89
N LYS A 67 -2.21 22.69 -26.77
CA LYS A 67 -1.95 21.28 -27.06
C LYS A 67 -2.08 20.45 -25.79
N MET A 68 -2.98 19.48 -25.81
CA MET A 68 -3.04 18.43 -24.81
C MET A 68 -2.43 17.14 -25.35
N THR A 69 -1.66 16.46 -24.52
CA THR A 69 -1.10 15.16 -24.87
C THR A 69 -2.16 14.08 -24.67
N TYR A 70 -2.56 13.43 -25.76
CA TYR A 70 -3.44 12.27 -25.72
C TYR A 70 -2.63 10.99 -25.89
N TYR A 71 -2.59 10.15 -24.86
CA TYR A 71 -1.88 8.87 -24.91
C TYR A 71 -2.81 7.77 -25.43
N THR A 72 -2.53 7.26 -26.62
CA THR A 72 -3.15 6.03 -27.12
C THR A 72 -2.27 4.85 -26.75
N ILE A 73 -2.62 4.15 -25.67
CA ILE A 73 -1.93 2.93 -25.24
C ILE A 73 -2.46 1.77 -26.07
N LYS A 74 -1.64 1.22 -26.97
CA LYS A 74 -1.96 -0.04 -27.64
C LYS A 74 -1.58 -1.19 -26.71
N VAL A 75 -2.56 -2.04 -26.39
CA VAL A 75 -2.28 -3.28 -25.66
C VAL A 75 -1.50 -4.21 -26.58
N ASP A 76 -0.23 -4.42 -26.28
CA ASP A 76 0.60 -5.39 -26.98
C ASP A 76 0.43 -6.79 -26.36
N LYS A 77 0.84 -7.81 -27.13
CA LYS A 77 0.74 -9.22 -26.70
C LYS A 77 1.56 -9.50 -25.43
N LYS A 78 2.70 -8.83 -25.26
CA LYS A 78 3.55 -8.99 -24.08
C LYS A 78 2.85 -8.48 -22.82
N MET A 79 2.18 -7.32 -22.90
CA MET A 79 1.39 -6.76 -21.80
C MET A 79 0.25 -7.69 -21.40
N HIS A 80 -0.39 -8.34 -22.38
CA HIS A 80 -1.43 -9.35 -22.13
C HIS A 80 -0.86 -10.62 -21.45
N ASP A 81 0.24 -11.16 -21.99
CA ASP A 81 0.87 -12.39 -21.47
C ASP A 81 1.48 -12.16 -20.08
N ASP A 82 2.10 -11.00 -19.83
CA ASP A 82 2.63 -10.60 -18.53
C ASP A 82 1.50 -10.43 -17.50
N TYR A 83 0.37 -9.83 -17.90
CA TYR A 83 -0.80 -9.71 -17.04
C TYR A 83 -1.37 -11.08 -16.69
N ARG A 84 -1.53 -11.96 -17.69
CA ARG A 84 -1.99 -13.34 -17.50
C ARG A 84 -1.07 -14.12 -16.57
N SER A 85 0.25 -14.08 -16.76
CA SER A 85 1.19 -14.80 -15.89
C SER A 85 1.17 -14.22 -14.47
N ASN A 86 1.14 -12.90 -14.31
CA ASN A 86 1.02 -12.30 -12.97
C ASN A 86 -0.31 -12.67 -12.29
N PHE A 87 -1.41 -12.72 -13.05
CA PHE A 87 -2.71 -13.13 -12.54
C PHE A 87 -2.68 -14.59 -12.10
N LEU A 88 -2.22 -15.50 -12.96
CA LEU A 88 -2.09 -16.93 -12.65
C LEU A 88 -1.16 -17.16 -11.46
N ARG A 89 -0.06 -16.42 -11.34
CA ARG A 89 0.86 -16.54 -10.19
C ARG A 89 0.20 -16.20 -8.85
N ARG A 90 -0.84 -15.34 -8.82
CA ARG A 90 -1.60 -15.05 -7.59
C ARG A 90 -2.47 -16.22 -7.14
N PHE A 91 -2.89 -17.07 -8.08
CA PHE A 91 -3.75 -18.23 -7.83
C PHE A 91 -3.00 -19.57 -7.93
N GLY A 92 -1.70 -19.52 -8.23
CA GLY A 92 -0.84 -20.69 -8.25
C GLY A 92 -0.74 -21.32 -6.87
N ARG A 93 -0.74 -22.64 -6.86
CA ARG A 93 -0.69 -23.44 -5.63
C ARG A 93 0.65 -24.15 -5.56
N LEU A 94 1.14 -24.31 -4.34
CA LEU A 94 2.23 -25.22 -4.08
C LEU A 94 1.69 -26.65 -4.14
N VAL A 95 2.15 -27.43 -5.12
CA VAL A 95 1.83 -28.85 -5.25
C VAL A 95 2.98 -29.69 -4.74
N ASP A 96 2.67 -30.74 -3.98
CA ASP A 96 3.69 -31.65 -3.47
C ASP A 96 4.31 -32.44 -4.65
N THR A 97 5.63 -32.58 -4.64
CA THR A 97 6.40 -33.33 -5.65
C THR A 97 7.42 -34.23 -4.97
N ASP A 98 7.83 -35.30 -5.64
CA ASP A 98 8.73 -36.30 -5.06
C ASP A 98 10.22 -35.93 -5.20
N LYS A 99 10.55 -34.96 -6.06
CA LYS A 99 11.93 -34.67 -6.44
C LYS A 99 12.15 -33.17 -6.63
N VAL A 100 13.28 -32.70 -6.10
CA VAL A 100 13.77 -31.33 -6.33
C VAL A 100 14.33 -31.23 -7.76
N THR A 101 13.83 -30.29 -8.56
CA THR A 101 14.27 -30.08 -9.94
C THR A 101 15.04 -28.78 -10.11
N ALA A 102 14.60 -27.68 -9.50
CA ALA A 102 15.29 -26.39 -9.60
C ALA A 102 14.92 -25.40 -8.48
N ASP A 103 13.68 -24.94 -8.44
CA ASP A 103 13.21 -23.77 -7.69
C ASP A 103 12.10 -24.09 -6.68
N GLU A 104 11.94 -25.37 -6.36
CA GLU A 104 10.97 -25.84 -5.39
C GLU A 104 11.19 -25.27 -3.99
N ALA A 105 10.11 -25.23 -3.23
CA ALA A 105 10.10 -24.97 -1.81
C ALA A 105 10.26 -26.28 -1.04
N LEU A 106 11.15 -26.32 -0.06
CA LEU A 106 11.35 -27.48 0.80
C LEU A 106 10.78 -27.20 2.19
N GLU A 107 10.00 -28.13 2.69
CA GLU A 107 9.71 -28.23 4.12
C GLU A 107 10.73 -29.19 4.71
N VAL A 108 11.45 -28.76 5.73
CA VAL A 108 12.56 -29.50 6.33
C VAL A 108 12.45 -29.54 7.84
N THR A 109 13.04 -30.58 8.42
CA THR A 109 13.32 -30.66 9.85
C THR A 109 14.79 -30.31 10.07
N LEU A 110 15.06 -29.37 10.96
CA LEU A 110 16.41 -28.98 11.38
C LEU A 110 16.67 -29.51 12.78
N ASP A 111 17.76 -30.24 12.98
CA ASP A 111 18.14 -30.82 14.27
C ASP A 111 19.64 -30.61 14.51
N ASN A 112 20.01 -29.93 15.60
CA ASN A 112 21.41 -29.78 16.02
C ASN A 112 21.76 -30.53 17.31
N GLY A 113 20.91 -31.47 17.74
CA GLY A 113 21.01 -32.22 19.00
C GLY A 113 20.51 -31.47 20.23
N ASP A 114 20.63 -30.14 20.24
CA ASP A 114 20.12 -29.27 21.31
C ASP A 114 18.70 -28.76 21.01
N MET A 115 18.39 -28.55 19.74
CA MET A 115 17.15 -27.99 19.22
C MET A 115 16.67 -28.79 18.01
N LYS A 116 15.37 -29.05 17.97
CA LYS A 116 14.69 -29.68 16.84
C LYS A 116 13.55 -28.79 16.35
N ILE A 117 13.66 -28.30 15.12
CA ILE A 117 12.66 -27.49 14.45
C ILE A 117 12.01 -28.33 13.35
N GLU A 118 10.72 -28.56 13.48
CA GLU A 118 9.93 -29.26 12.46
C GLU A 118 9.17 -28.24 11.59
N GLY A 119 9.15 -28.46 10.29
CA GLY A 119 8.41 -27.60 9.36
C GLY A 119 9.11 -26.30 8.98
N ALA A 120 10.44 -26.25 9.08
CA ALA A 120 11.22 -25.12 8.59
C ALA A 120 11.09 -25.00 7.06
N TYR A 121 10.92 -23.77 6.57
CA TYR A 121 10.71 -23.52 5.15
C TYR A 121 11.99 -23.02 4.47
N VAL A 122 12.43 -23.75 3.44
CA VAL A 122 13.60 -23.42 2.63
C VAL A 122 13.16 -23.17 1.18
N GLY A 123 13.18 -21.91 0.76
CA GLY A 123 12.91 -21.54 -0.64
C GLY A 123 14.16 -21.65 -1.50
N LEU A 124 14.25 -22.65 -2.38
CA LEU A 124 15.41 -22.76 -3.27
C LEU A 124 15.49 -21.58 -4.25
N ILE A 125 14.36 -21.00 -4.62
CA ILE A 125 14.30 -19.82 -5.52
C ILE A 125 15.11 -18.61 -5.03
N SER A 126 15.29 -18.46 -3.71
CA SER A 126 16.08 -17.37 -3.13
C SER A 126 17.58 -17.67 -3.01
N MET A 127 18.01 -18.88 -3.32
CA MET A 127 19.42 -19.31 -3.24
C MET A 127 20.14 -19.12 -4.58
N ASN A 128 21.46 -19.02 -4.54
CA ASN A 128 22.28 -19.04 -5.75
C ASN A 128 22.41 -20.47 -6.30
N GLU A 129 22.83 -20.63 -7.56
CA GLU A 129 22.95 -21.97 -8.19
C GLU A 129 23.85 -22.94 -7.39
N GLU A 130 24.94 -22.45 -6.81
CA GLU A 130 25.87 -23.28 -6.02
C GLU A 130 25.26 -23.79 -4.72
N GLU A 131 24.46 -22.95 -4.05
CA GLU A 131 23.72 -23.29 -2.83
C GLU A 131 22.59 -24.30 -3.12
N ARG A 132 22.04 -24.29 -4.34
CA ARG A 132 20.98 -25.22 -4.78
C ARG A 132 21.50 -26.59 -5.19
N LYS A 133 22.71 -26.67 -5.76
CA LYS A 133 23.35 -27.93 -6.21
C LYS A 133 23.18 -29.13 -5.25
N PRO A 134 23.40 -29.00 -3.93
CA PRO A 134 23.26 -30.14 -3.01
C PRO A 134 21.83 -30.69 -2.90
N PHE A 135 20.82 -29.85 -3.15
CA PHE A 135 19.40 -30.21 -3.05
C PHE A 135 18.83 -30.74 -4.38
N ILE A 136 19.38 -30.33 -5.52
CA ILE A 136 18.89 -30.75 -6.85
C ILE A 136 18.96 -32.28 -6.99
N GLY A 137 17.84 -32.87 -7.39
CA GLY A 137 17.71 -34.31 -7.60
C GLY A 137 17.44 -35.14 -6.35
N LYS A 138 17.42 -34.52 -5.17
CA LYS A 138 17.08 -35.18 -3.89
C LYS A 138 15.57 -35.35 -3.76
N LYS A 139 15.17 -36.27 -2.88
CA LYS A 139 13.78 -36.63 -2.58
C LYS A 139 13.47 -36.40 -1.10
N VAL A 140 12.19 -36.49 -0.74
CA VAL A 140 11.74 -36.55 0.65
C VAL A 140 12.49 -37.66 1.40
N GLY A 141 12.90 -37.37 2.64
CA GLY A 141 13.74 -38.23 3.50
C GLY A 141 15.25 -38.04 3.32
N PHE A 142 15.69 -37.15 2.42
CA PHE A 142 17.12 -36.83 2.28
C PHE A 142 17.63 -36.06 3.52
N LYS A 143 18.75 -36.51 4.07
CA LYS A 143 19.43 -35.89 5.21
C LYS A 143 20.80 -35.35 4.80
N THR A 144 21.12 -34.14 5.23
CA THR A 144 22.44 -33.53 5.04
C THR A 144 22.75 -32.58 6.20
N GLN A 145 24.03 -32.38 6.50
CA GLN A 145 24.43 -31.29 7.40
C GLN A 145 24.45 -29.97 6.63
N VAL A 146 23.93 -28.91 7.26
CA VAL A 146 23.90 -27.55 6.72
C VAL A 146 24.24 -26.55 7.80
N ASN A 147 24.79 -25.41 7.40
CA ASN A 147 24.98 -24.28 8.27
C ASN A 147 23.80 -23.28 8.08
N VAL A 148 23.05 -23.03 9.15
CA VAL A 148 21.88 -22.13 9.13
C VAL A 148 22.27 -20.67 8.83
N ASN A 149 23.50 -20.26 9.14
CA ASN A 149 24.01 -18.93 8.77
C ASN A 149 24.29 -18.79 7.27
N GLU A 150 24.65 -19.88 6.61
CA GLU A 150 24.84 -19.91 5.15
C GLU A 150 23.49 -20.04 4.43
N LEU A 151 22.58 -20.84 4.99
CA LEU A 151 21.25 -21.07 4.43
C LEU A 151 20.34 -19.83 4.53
N TYR A 152 20.46 -19.06 5.61
CA TYR A 152 19.65 -17.85 5.87
C TYR A 152 20.55 -16.66 6.19
N LYS A 153 20.71 -15.79 5.19
CA LYS A 153 21.70 -14.69 5.21
C LYS A 153 21.35 -13.59 6.22
N THR A 154 20.07 -13.38 6.52
CA THR A 154 19.64 -12.31 7.43
C THR A 154 19.36 -12.84 8.85
N PRO A 155 19.69 -12.07 9.91
CA PRO A 155 19.31 -12.42 11.29
C PRO A 155 17.80 -12.68 11.45
N ALA A 156 16.95 -11.84 10.84
CA ALA A 156 15.50 -12.01 10.88
C ALA A 156 15.02 -13.35 10.29
N GLN A 157 15.59 -13.81 9.17
CA GLN A 157 15.26 -15.12 8.60
C GLN A 157 15.68 -16.26 9.54
N ARG A 158 16.87 -16.16 10.14
CA ARG A 158 17.37 -17.15 11.10
C ARG A 158 16.48 -17.24 12.33
N ALA A 159 16.10 -16.09 12.91
CA ALA A 159 15.20 -16.01 14.05
C ALA A 159 13.84 -16.65 13.74
N ALA A 160 13.26 -16.31 12.58
CA ALA A 160 11.97 -16.85 12.14
C ALA A 160 12.01 -18.38 11.94
N VAL A 161 13.07 -18.89 11.31
CA VAL A 161 13.23 -20.33 11.06
C VAL A 161 13.49 -21.10 12.34
N LEU A 162 14.36 -20.58 13.21
CA LEU A 162 14.70 -21.22 14.48
C LEU A 162 13.64 -21.00 15.57
N GLN A 163 12.60 -20.20 15.29
CA GLN A 163 11.53 -19.86 16.23
C GLN A 163 12.05 -19.19 17.53
N VAL A 164 13.11 -18.40 17.41
CA VAL A 164 13.74 -17.67 18.51
C VAL A 164 13.76 -16.17 18.24
N LYS A 165 14.13 -15.36 19.23
CA LYS A 165 14.37 -13.92 19.01
C LYS A 165 15.77 -13.69 18.44
N GLU A 166 15.96 -12.57 17.73
CA GLU A 166 17.26 -12.24 17.10
C GLU A 166 18.41 -12.16 18.09
N ASN A 167 18.17 -11.75 19.35
CA ASN A 167 19.18 -11.68 20.40
C ASN A 167 19.61 -13.05 20.94
N GLU A 168 18.87 -14.11 20.66
CA GLU A 168 19.20 -15.49 21.08
C GLU A 168 20.06 -16.21 20.04
N LEU A 169 20.19 -15.65 18.83
CA LEU A 169 20.93 -16.25 17.71
C LEU A 169 22.43 -16.41 17.98
N GLU A 170 23.04 -15.51 18.76
CA GLU A 170 24.49 -15.56 19.04
C GLU A 170 24.91 -16.78 19.87
N GLY A 171 23.97 -17.38 20.62
CA GLY A 171 24.24 -18.56 21.45
C GLY A 171 23.96 -19.90 20.77
N ILE A 172 23.42 -19.90 19.55
CA ILE A 172 22.96 -21.13 18.87
C ILE A 172 24.08 -21.67 17.96
N LYS A 173 24.39 -22.97 18.11
CA LYS A 173 25.30 -23.65 17.18
C LYS A 173 24.69 -23.67 15.79
N PRO A 174 25.40 -23.17 14.76
CA PRO A 174 24.82 -22.96 13.43
C PRO A 174 24.76 -24.24 12.58
N GLU A 175 25.37 -25.34 13.01
CA GLU A 175 25.39 -26.62 12.32
C GLU A 175 24.14 -27.43 12.65
N PHE A 176 23.29 -27.69 11.66
CA PHE A 176 22.08 -28.48 11.80
C PHE A 176 22.08 -29.64 10.80
N SER A 177 21.55 -30.79 11.22
CA SER A 177 21.09 -31.83 10.32
C SER A 177 19.75 -31.41 9.72
N LEU A 178 19.73 -31.20 8.41
CA LEU A 178 18.54 -30.92 7.62
C LEU A 178 17.99 -32.21 7.03
N GLU A 179 16.73 -32.50 7.32
CA GLU A 179 15.96 -33.60 6.72
C GLU A 179 14.79 -33.04 5.90
N ILE A 180 14.69 -33.39 4.61
CA ILE A 180 13.58 -32.95 3.76
C ILE A 180 12.32 -33.76 4.10
N THR A 181 11.25 -33.10 4.54
CA THR A 181 9.97 -33.74 4.88
C THR A 181 8.92 -33.56 3.78
N LYS A 182 8.92 -32.43 3.07
CA LYS A 182 8.10 -32.21 1.87
C LYS A 182 8.86 -31.39 0.83
N ILE A 183 8.55 -31.63 -0.44
CA ILE A 183 9.03 -30.81 -1.56
C ILE A 183 7.79 -30.29 -2.27
N ARG A 184 7.73 -28.98 -2.47
CA ARG A 184 6.59 -28.28 -3.04
C ARG A 184 7.02 -27.47 -4.24
N LYS A 185 6.42 -27.75 -5.38
CA LYS A 185 6.65 -26.98 -6.60
C LYS A 185 5.54 -25.95 -6.77
N PHE A 186 5.91 -24.76 -7.21
CA PHE A 186 4.91 -23.80 -7.66
C PHE A 186 4.30 -24.28 -8.97
N ALA A 187 3.01 -24.59 -8.97
CA ALA A 187 2.24 -24.87 -10.17
C ALA A 187 1.33 -23.69 -10.46
N GLU A 188 1.44 -23.15 -11.67
CA GLU A 188 0.41 -22.25 -12.20
C GLU A 188 -0.92 -23.02 -12.24
N PRO A 189 -2.03 -22.38 -11.85
CA PRO A 189 -3.33 -23.03 -11.91
C PRO A 189 -3.69 -23.28 -13.38
N GLU A 190 -4.35 -24.40 -13.66
CA GLU A 190 -4.93 -24.61 -14.98
C GLU A 190 -5.98 -23.53 -15.24
N LEU A 191 -5.98 -22.98 -16.46
CA LEU A 191 -7.02 -22.07 -16.90
C LEU A 191 -8.28 -22.88 -17.19
N ASN A 192 -9.18 -22.95 -16.22
CA ASN A 192 -10.52 -23.48 -16.35
C ASN A 192 -11.56 -22.36 -16.24
N GLU A 193 -12.81 -22.65 -16.60
CA GLU A 193 -13.92 -21.67 -16.65
C GLU A 193 -14.61 -21.46 -15.28
N GLU A 194 -14.00 -21.86 -14.16
CA GLU A 194 -14.57 -21.66 -12.81
C GLU A 194 -14.29 -20.27 -12.22
#